data_AF-W4M1N8-F1
#
_entry.id   AF-W4M1N8-F1
#
_cell.length_a   1.000
_cell.length_b   1.000
_cell.length_c   1.000
_cell.angle_alpha   90.00
_cell.angle_beta   90.00
_cell.angle_gamma   90.00
#
_symmetry.space_group_name_H-M   'P 1'
#
loop_
_entity.id
_entity.type
_entity.pdbx_description
1 polymer ?
#
loop_
_entity_poly.entity_id
_entity_poly.type
_entity_poly.pdbx_seq_one_letter_code
_entity_poly.pdbx_strand_id
1 'polypeptide(L)'
;MTPQEIIKLRQTYGMSRAEFARLTRIGEASLGRWESGQLIQNAAYDQLLYLLSFADNLERIKCRTSGGPLPPIPSCESESRRRELLPLARLLTHKRAASKPSSELPQ
;
A
#
# COMPACT_ATOMS: atom_id res chain seq x y z
N MET A 1 6.20 14.82 -4.98
CA MET A 1 5.39 14.56 -3.78
C MET A 1 5.17 15.83 -2.98
N THR A 2 3.92 16.12 -2.64
CA THR A 2 3.53 17.23 -1.77
C THR A 2 3.64 16.85 -0.29
N PRO A 3 3.67 17.81 0.65
CA PRO A 3 3.69 17.53 2.09
C PRO A 3 2.60 16.55 2.55
N GLN A 4 1.37 16.71 2.03
CA GLN A 4 0.24 15.84 2.35
C GLN A 4 0.40 14.41 1.81
N GLU A 5 1.02 14.25 0.64
CA GLU A 5 1.31 12.93 0.09
C GLU A 5 2.36 12.20 0.92
N ILE A 6 3.35 12.90 1.48
CA ILE A 6 4.35 12.31 2.38
C ILE A 6 3.69 11.83 3.67
N ILE A 7 2.82 12.65 4.27
CA ILE A 7 2.05 12.27 5.46
C ILE A 7 1.21 11.03 5.16
N LYS A 8 0.45 11.06 4.06
CA LYS A 8 -0.42 9.95 3.64
C LYS A 8 0.38 8.67 3.39
N LEU A 9 1.52 8.75 2.72
CA LEU A 9 2.40 7.61 2.46
C LEU A 9 2.80 6.91 3.77
N ARG A 10 3.29 7.69 4.74
CA ARG A 10 3.71 7.17 6.04
C ARG A 10 2.53 6.56 6.82
N GLN A 11 1.39 7.26 6.84
CA GLN A 11 0.17 6.80 7.51
C GLN A 11 -0.42 5.54 6.87
N THR A 12 -0.30 5.38 5.53
CA THR A 12 -0.76 4.18 4.81
C THR A 12 -0.08 2.91 5.34
N TYR A 13 1.17 3.02 5.76
CA TYR A 13 1.91 1.91 6.37
C TYR A 13 1.82 1.86 7.90
N GLY A 14 0.99 2.71 8.52
CA GLY A 14 0.81 2.77 9.97
C GLY A 14 2.05 3.20 10.75
N MET A 15 3.01 3.89 10.11
CA MET A 15 4.28 4.24 10.74
C MET A 15 4.25 5.62 11.40
N SER A 16 4.91 5.75 12.54
CA SER A 16 5.31 7.04 13.10
C SER A 16 6.41 7.69 12.25
N ARG A 17 6.65 9.00 12.45
CA ARG A 17 7.72 9.71 11.73
C ARG A 17 9.10 9.14 12.03
N ALA A 18 9.36 8.81 13.30
CA ALA A 18 10.60 8.19 13.75
C ALA A 18 10.84 6.81 13.10
N GLU A 19 9.81 5.98 12.98
CA GLU A 19 9.92 4.67 12.32
C GLU A 19 10.21 4.80 10.83
N PHE A 20 9.49 5.72 10.16
CA PHE A 20 9.70 6.00 8.75
C PHE A 20 11.09 6.57 8.49
N ALA A 21 11.58 7.46 9.36
CA ALA A 21 12.94 7.99 9.35
C ALA A 21 13.98 6.87 9.45
N ARG A 22 13.81 5.95 10.42
CA ARG A 22 14.71 4.81 10.63
C ARG A 22 14.76 3.89 9.41
N LEU A 23 13.60 3.59 8.81
CA LEU A 23 13.50 2.72 7.64
C LEU A 23 14.15 3.34 6.39
N THR A 24 13.83 4.61 6.11
CA THR A 24 14.27 5.31 4.90
C THR A 24 15.67 5.92 5.01
N ARG A 25 16.21 5.99 6.23
CA ARG A 25 17.45 6.70 6.59
C ARG A 25 17.38 8.22 6.36
N ILE A 26 16.18 8.77 6.16
CA ILE A 26 15.95 10.22 6.14
C ILE A 26 15.87 10.70 7.59
N GLY A 27 16.54 11.80 7.91
CA GLY A 27 16.47 12.38 9.25
C GLY A 27 15.04 12.78 9.63
N GLU A 28 14.61 12.46 10.86
CA GLU A 28 13.25 12.75 11.34
C GLU A 28 12.89 14.24 11.26
N ALA A 29 13.85 15.12 11.58
CA ALA A 29 13.66 16.56 11.45
C ALA A 29 13.46 17.00 9.99
N SER A 30 14.12 16.33 9.04
CA SER A 30 13.93 16.60 7.61
C SER A 30 12.52 16.20 7.17
N LEU A 31 12.04 15.03 7.59
CA LEU A 31 10.65 14.63 7.35
C LEU A 31 9.67 15.61 7.99
N GLY A 32 9.93 16.11 9.20
CA GLY A 32 9.10 17.12 9.85
C GLY A 32 8.98 18.42 9.05
N ARG A 33 10.10 18.90 8.48
CA ARG A 33 10.10 20.07 7.59
C ARG A 33 9.37 19.81 6.26
N TRP A 34 9.49 18.61 5.71
CA TRP A 34 8.81 18.24 4.46
C TRP A 34 7.30 18.08 4.65
N GLU A 35 6.87 17.39 5.71
CA GLU A 35 5.45 17.19 6.04
C GLU A 35 4.75 18.51 6.42
N SER A 36 5.47 19.50 6.95
CA SER A 36 4.93 20.84 7.23
C SER A 36 5.04 21.81 6.05
N GLY A 37 5.73 21.45 4.97
CA GLY A 37 6.00 22.33 3.84
C GLY A 37 7.02 23.43 4.11
N GLN A 38 7.70 23.42 5.26
CA GLN A 38 8.79 24.36 5.58
C GLN A 38 10.01 24.20 4.66
N LEU A 39 10.22 22.98 4.16
CA LEU A 39 11.26 22.66 3.19
C LEU A 39 10.69 21.64 2.21
N ILE A 40 11.01 21.78 0.92
CA ILE A 40 10.67 20.76 -0.08
C ILE A 40 11.87 19.84 -0.28
N GLN A 41 11.61 18.53 -0.38
CA GLN A 41 12.63 17.53 -0.66
C GLN A 41 13.29 17.76 -2.03
N ASN A 42 14.53 17.31 -2.18
CA ASN A 42 15.20 17.32 -3.48
C ASN A 42 14.61 16.24 -4.41
N ALA A 43 14.97 16.31 -5.69
CA ALA A 43 14.46 15.39 -6.71
C ALA A 43 14.77 13.91 -6.43
N ALA A 44 15.92 13.59 -5.83
CA ALA A 44 16.27 12.21 -5.52
C ALA A 44 15.36 11.62 -4.43
N TYR A 45 15.10 12.39 -3.38
CA TYR A 45 14.15 11.99 -2.34
C TYR A 45 12.72 11.94 -2.84
N ASP A 46 12.35 12.81 -3.79
CA ASP A 46 11.05 12.75 -4.44
C ASP A 46 10.83 11.40 -5.14
N GLN A 47 11.83 10.95 -5.91
CA GLN A 47 11.80 9.65 -6.58
C GLN A 47 11.79 8.49 -5.59
N LEU A 48 12.56 8.56 -4.50
CA LEU A 48 12.52 7.55 -3.45
C LEU A 48 11.13 7.46 -2.82
N LEU A 49 10.53 8.58 -2.42
CA LEU A 49 9.21 8.61 -1.80
C LEU A 49 8.12 8.11 -2.76
N TYR A 50 8.23 8.44 -4.05
CA TYR A 50 7.38 7.86 -5.09
C TYR A 50 7.54 6.34 -5.15
N LEU A 51 8.75 5.80 -5.17
CA LEU A 51 8.99 4.35 -5.18
C LEU A 51 8.45 3.66 -3.91
N LEU A 52 8.50 4.34 -2.77
CA LEU A 52 7.94 3.84 -1.52
C LEU A 52 6.40 3.77 -1.51
N SER A 53 5.72 4.41 -2.46
CA SER A 53 4.26 4.24 -2.63
C SER A 53 3.87 2.83 -3.08
N PHE A 54 4.83 2.07 -3.63
CA PHE A 54 4.65 0.66 -3.98
C PHE A 54 5.07 -0.22 -2.79
N ALA A 55 4.14 -1.00 -2.26
CA ALA A 55 4.37 -1.85 -1.08
C ALA A 55 5.57 -2.79 -1.26
N ASP A 56 5.77 -3.35 -2.45
CA ASP A 56 6.90 -4.25 -2.75
C ASP A 56 8.27 -3.58 -2.52
N ASN A 57 8.40 -2.28 -2.81
CA ASN A 57 9.63 -1.54 -2.56
C ASN A 57 9.87 -1.30 -1.07
N LEU A 58 8.81 -1.02 -0.31
CA LEU A 58 8.89 -0.90 1.14
C LEU A 58 9.34 -2.22 1.77
N GLU A 59 8.77 -3.35 1.36
CA GLU A 59 9.14 -4.67 1.87
C GLU A 59 10.60 -5.01 1.54
N ARG A 60 11.08 -4.70 0.34
CA ARG A 60 12.52 -4.84 -0.01
C ARG A 60 13.43 -4.05 0.93
N ILE A 61 13.06 -2.82 1.28
CA ILE A 61 13.85 -1.99 2.20
C ILE A 61 13.78 -2.53 3.63
N LYS A 62 12.63 -3.05 4.08
CA LYS A 62 12.51 -3.74 5.36
C LYS A 62 13.43 -4.96 5.43
N CYS A 63 13.36 -5.87 4.45
CA CYS A 63 14.22 -7.05 4.36
C CYS A 63 15.71 -6.68 4.39
N ARG A 64 16.10 -5.65 3.62
CA ARG A 64 17.48 -5.13 3.62
C ARG A 64 17.89 -4.61 4.99
N THR A 65 17.01 -3.92 5.70
CA THR A 65 17.29 -3.33 7.02
C THR A 65 17.38 -4.39 8.11
N SER A 66 16.58 -5.46 8.01
CA SER A 66 16.61 -6.58 8.95
C SER A 66 17.71 -7.62 8.67
N GLY A 67 18.46 -7.49 7.57
CA GLY A 67 19.46 -8.47 7.16
C GLY A 67 18.87 -9.78 6.64
N GLY A 68 17.57 -9.79 6.31
CA GLY A 68 16.89 -10.95 5.76
C GLY A 68 17.29 -11.22 4.30
N PRO A 69 17.03 -12.45 3.79
CA PRO A 69 17.23 -12.74 2.38
C PRO A 69 16.39 -11.78 1.52
N LEU A 70 17.00 -11.24 0.47
CA LEU A 70 16.30 -10.35 -0.45
C LEU A 70 15.14 -11.10 -1.09
N PRO A 71 13.93 -10.53 -1.13
CA PRO A 71 12.84 -11.14 -1.88
C PRO A 71 13.26 -11.22 -3.35
N PRO A 72 12.87 -12.29 -4.07
CA PRO A 72 13.20 -12.44 -5.48
C PRO A 72 12.74 -11.20 -6.25
N ILE A 73 13.63 -10.65 -7.08
CA ILE A 73 13.29 -9.51 -7.94
C ILE A 73 12.25 -10.03 -8.93
N PRO A 74 11.00 -9.51 -8.92
CA PRO A 74 10.04 -9.87 -9.93
C PRO A 74 10.61 -9.43 -11.28
N SER A 75 10.80 -10.39 -12.18
CA SER A 75 11.08 -10.06 -13.58
C SER A 75 9.91 -9.24 -14.12
N CYS A 76 10.20 -8.33 -15.06
CA CYS A 76 9.22 -7.46 -15.73
C CYS A 76 7.97 -8.25 -16.24
N GLU A 77 8.13 -9.53 -16.55
CA GLU A 77 7.06 -10.44 -17.01
C GLU A 77 6.03 -10.83 -15.93
N SER A 78 6.38 -10.75 -14.64
CA SER A 78 5.52 -11.20 -13.54
C SER A 78 4.49 -10.15 -13.09
N GLU A 79 4.74 -8.86 -13.37
CA GLU A 79 3.80 -7.78 -13.07
C GLU A 79 2.60 -7.77 -14.03
N SER A 80 2.79 -8.19 -15.29
CA SER A 80 1.72 -8.27 -16.29
C SER A 80 0.59 -9.22 -15.87
N ARG A 81 0.87 -10.30 -15.14
CA ARG A 81 -0.17 -11.24 -14.65
C ARG A 81 -0.92 -10.76 -13.42
N ARG A 82 -0.33 -9.88 -12.59
CA ARG A 82 -1.03 -9.33 -11.40
C ARG A 82 -2.10 -8.29 -11.77
N ARG A 83 -1.96 -7.60 -12.91
CA ARG A 83 -3.01 -6.68 -13.42
C ARG A 83 -4.21 -7.41 -14.02
N GLU A 84 -4.07 -8.66 -14.45
CA GLU A 84 -5.19 -9.45 -15.02
C GLU A 84 -6.06 -10.18 -13.98
N LEU A 85 -5.67 -10.25 -12.70
CA LEU A 85 -6.43 -10.96 -11.64
C LEU A 85 -7.23 -10.04 -10.71
N LEU A 86 -7.80 -8.95 -11.24
CA LEU A 86 -8.97 -8.33 -10.64
C LEU A 86 -10.10 -8.20 -11.67
N PRO A 87 -10.83 -9.30 -11.90
CA PRO A 87 -12.27 -9.17 -12.06
C PRO A 87 -13.01 -10.16 -11.14
N LEU A 88 -14.06 -9.68 -10.46
CA LEU A 88 -15.14 -10.47 -9.82
C LEU A 88 -14.97 -10.97 -8.37
N ALA A 89 -14.54 -10.14 -7.41
CA ALA A 89 -14.83 -10.39 -5.99
C ALA A 89 -15.72 -9.30 -5.34
N ARG A 90 -16.53 -8.59 -6.14
CA ARG A 90 -17.38 -7.49 -5.65
C ARG A 90 -18.85 -7.51 -6.07
N LEU A 91 -19.34 -8.53 -6.77
CA LEU A 91 -20.77 -8.69 -7.02
C LEU A 91 -21.21 -10.09 -6.58
N LEU A 92 -22.34 -10.16 -5.87
CA LEU A 92 -23.12 -11.35 -5.47
C LEU A 92 -22.92 -11.93 -4.06
N THR A 93 -22.97 -11.09 -3.02
CA THR A 93 -23.54 -11.50 -1.71
C THR A 93 -24.72 -10.61 -1.29
N HIS A 94 -25.58 -10.27 -2.25
CA HIS A 94 -26.91 -9.73 -1.94
C HIS A 94 -28.02 -10.63 -2.49
N LYS A 95 -28.94 -10.94 -1.56
CA LYS A 95 -30.26 -11.58 -1.71
C LYS A 95 -30.31 -13.11 -1.86
N ARG A 96 -30.65 -13.76 -0.75
CA ARG A 96 -31.84 -14.63 -0.71
C ARG A 96 -32.58 -14.41 0.61
N ALA A 97 -33.57 -13.52 0.56
CA ALA A 97 -34.67 -13.48 1.52
C ALA A 97 -35.89 -14.13 0.86
N ALA A 98 -36.45 -15.12 1.57
CA ALA A 98 -37.82 -15.61 1.60
C ALA A 98 -38.54 -16.06 0.30
N SER A 99 -38.97 -17.32 0.29
CA SER A 99 -40.38 -17.69 0.03
C SER A 99 -40.66 -19.13 0.48
N LYS A 100 -41.56 -19.27 1.47
CA LYS A 100 -42.26 -20.52 1.87
C LYS A 100 -43.03 -21.12 0.67
N PRO A 101 -43.26 -22.43 0.65
CA PRO A 101 -44.46 -23.00 0.05
C PRO A 101 -45.42 -23.45 1.16
N SER A 102 -46.55 -22.76 1.28
CA SER A 102 -47.78 -23.27 1.90
C SER A 102 -48.68 -23.80 0.79
N SER A 103 -49.33 -24.94 1.10
CA SER A 103 -50.58 -25.49 0.54
C SER A 103 -50.62 -25.89 -0.94
N GLU A 104 -50.59 -27.20 -1.18
CA GLU A 104 -51.38 -27.85 -2.23
C GLU A 104 -52.04 -29.13 -1.65
N LEU A 105 -53.37 -29.07 -1.51
CA LEU A 105 -54.30 -30.20 -1.66
C LEU A 105 -55.11 -29.85 -2.92
N PRO A 106 -55.41 -30.78 -3.83
CA PRO A 106 -56.56 -31.68 -3.61
C PRO A 106 -56.48 -33.07 -4.29
N GLN A 107 -57.16 -34.06 -3.69
CA GLN A 107 -58.35 -34.75 -4.25
C GLN A 107 -59.12 -35.40 -3.10
#